data_AF-A0A1Q3BL68-F1
#
_entry.id   AF-A0A1Q3BL68-F1
#
_cell.length_a   1.000
_cell.length_b   1.000
_cell.length_c   1.000
_cell.angle_alpha   90.00
_cell.angle_beta   90.00
_cell.angle_gamma   90.00
#
_symmetry.space_group_name_H-M   'P 1'
#
loop_
_entity.id
_entity.type
_entity.pdbx_description
1 polymer ?
#
loop_
_entity_poly.entity_id
_entity_poly.type
_entity_poly.pdbx_seq_one_letter_code
_entity_poly.pdbx_strand_id
1 'polypeptide(L)'
;YANFSFSTLVTLSTSINGKPILMNYATLASILDIPCDGTRSWSNRNWIEEDNFSKEECVHLLFGEYSQPIDKIYSRNLNLDYRFLHRVVATHVLPKSGGFDEVTHMEAYTMFHIVTGRRINIPLLIMNHM
;
A
#
# COMPACT_ATOMS: atom_id res chain seq x y z
N TYR A 1 -13.52 -21.97 13.05
CA TYR A 1 -13.38 -20.53 13.32
C TYR A 1 -11.90 -20.28 13.59
N ALA A 2 -11.22 -19.45 12.79
CA ALA A 2 -9.83 -19.07 13.04
C ALA A 2 -9.82 -17.76 13.85
N ASN A 3 -9.15 -17.76 15.00
CA ASN A 3 -8.97 -16.56 15.80
C ASN A 3 -7.65 -15.92 15.39
N PHE A 4 -7.73 -14.76 14.72
CA PHE A 4 -6.56 -13.96 14.35
C PHE A 4 -6.38 -12.83 15.36
N SER A 5 -5.14 -12.57 15.77
CA SER A 5 -4.78 -11.38 16.56
C SER A 5 -3.54 -10.70 15.99
N PHE A 6 -3.52 -9.37 16.04
CA PHE A 6 -2.49 -8.51 15.46
C PHE A 6 -1.63 -7.90 16.58
N SER A 7 -0.31 -7.85 16.39
CA SER A 7 0.62 -7.16 17.29
C SER A 7 1.70 -6.42 16.50
N THR A 8 2.37 -5.46 17.15
CA THR A 8 3.39 -4.59 16.53
C THR A 8 4.70 -5.31 16.19
N LEU A 9 4.97 -6.48 16.77
CA LEU A 9 6.16 -7.30 16.49
C LEU A 9 5.83 -8.60 15.74
N VAL A 10 4.60 -9.10 15.87
CA VAL A 10 4.06 -10.28 15.18
C VAL A 10 2.76 -9.87 14.51
N THR A 11 2.79 -9.72 13.19
CA THR A 11 1.70 -9.08 12.45
C THR A 11 0.44 -9.94 12.45
N LEU A 12 0.53 -11.28 12.51
CA LEU A 12 -0.63 -12.16 12.61
C LEU A 12 -0.31 -13.40 13.46
N SER A 13 -1.12 -13.68 14.47
CA SER A 13 -1.07 -14.95 15.20
C SER A 13 -2.42 -15.66 15.19
N THR A 14 -2.39 -16.97 14.95
CA THR A 14 -3.57 -17.85 15.03
C THR A 14 -3.19 -19.20 15.62
N SER A 15 -4.15 -20.09 15.85
CA SER A 15 -3.86 -21.47 16.25
C SER A 15 -4.80 -22.47 15.58
N ILE A 16 -4.24 -23.62 15.20
CA ILE A 16 -4.99 -24.75 14.67
C ILE A 16 -4.71 -25.94 15.57
N ASN A 17 -5.76 -26.52 16.16
CA ASN A 17 -5.67 -27.64 17.12
C ASN A 17 -4.66 -27.38 18.26
N GLY A 18 -4.64 -26.16 18.81
CA GLY A 18 -3.74 -25.76 19.89
C GLY A 18 -2.28 -25.52 19.48
N LYS A 19 -1.94 -25.67 18.19
CA LYS A 19 -0.62 -25.31 17.67
C LYS A 19 -0.62 -23.84 17.22
N PRO A 20 0.22 -22.97 17.79
CA PRO A 20 0.30 -21.58 17.37
C PRO A 20 0.94 -21.48 15.98
N ILE A 21 0.37 -20.62 15.15
CA ILE A 21 0.88 -20.22 13.84
C ILE A 21 1.17 -18.73 13.95
N LEU A 22 2.45 -18.38 13.85
CA LEU A 22 2.93 -17.01 13.85
C LEU A 22 3.33 -16.65 12.43
N MET A 23 2.73 -15.60 11.90
CA MET A 23 3.00 -15.11 10.56
C MET A 23 3.39 -13.64 10.62
N ASN A 24 4.52 -13.34 9.98
CA ASN A 24 4.95 -11.99 9.67
C ASN A 24 5.08 -11.85 8.15
N TYR A 25 5.36 -10.63 7.68
CA TYR A 25 5.50 -10.36 6.24
C TYR A 25 6.63 -11.16 5.59
N ALA A 26 7.71 -11.49 6.30
CA ALA A 26 8.81 -12.31 5.77
C ALA A 26 8.40 -13.79 5.59
N THR A 27 7.66 -14.34 6.55
CA THR A 27 7.06 -15.68 6.43
C THR A 27 6.06 -15.73 5.28
N LEU A 28 5.21 -14.70 5.13
CA LEU A 28 4.29 -14.60 4.00
C LEU A 28 5.04 -14.56 2.66
N ALA A 29 6.11 -13.77 2.57
CA ALA A 29 6.93 -13.68 1.37
C ALA A 29 7.52 -15.04 0.97
N SER A 30 8.02 -15.80 1.96
CA SER A 30 8.55 -17.15 1.77
C SER A 30 7.49 -18.14 1.30
N ILE A 31 6.27 -18.08 1.86
CA ILE A 31 5.15 -18.95 1.46
C ILE A 31 4.71 -18.68 0.02
N LEU A 32 4.64 -17.40 -0.37
CA LEU A 32 4.22 -16.99 -1.71
C LEU A 32 5.33 -17.05 -2.74
N ASP A 33 6.57 -17.33 -2.33
CA ASP A 33 7.78 -17.27 -3.15
C ASP A 33 7.95 -15.92 -3.88
N ILE A 34 7.81 -14.82 -3.13
CA ILE A 34 7.95 -13.45 -3.65
C ILE A 34 9.06 -12.66 -2.93
N PRO A 35 9.66 -11.65 -3.59
CA PRO A 35 10.64 -10.78 -2.95
C PRO A 35 10.10 -10.07 -1.71
N CYS A 36 10.94 -9.99 -0.67
CA CYS A 36 10.67 -9.29 0.59
C CYS A 36 11.59 -8.06 0.75
N ASP A 37 11.75 -7.29 -0.32
CA ASP A 37 12.61 -6.12 -0.41
C ASP A 37 11.80 -4.84 -0.66
N GLY A 38 12.48 -3.72 -0.88
CA GLY A 38 11.85 -2.42 -1.07
C GLY A 38 11.47 -1.70 0.21
N THR A 39 10.75 -0.60 0.05
CA THR A 39 10.30 0.27 1.13
C THR A 39 9.28 -0.45 2.02
N ARG A 40 9.36 -0.20 3.34
CA ARG A 40 8.53 -0.84 4.37
C ARG A 40 7.55 0.14 5.03
N SER A 41 7.38 1.31 4.42
CA SER A 41 6.62 2.39 5.00
C SER A 41 5.12 2.21 4.75
N TRP A 42 4.31 2.45 5.78
CA TRP A 42 2.86 2.30 5.72
C TRP A 42 2.17 3.32 6.62
N SER A 43 1.06 3.89 6.15
CA SER A 43 0.23 4.82 6.91
C SER A 43 -1.21 4.77 6.41
N ASN A 44 -2.18 4.72 7.32
CA ASN A 44 -3.60 4.69 6.94
C ASN A 44 -4.21 6.09 6.73
N ARG A 45 -3.61 7.13 7.33
CA ARG A 45 -4.23 8.48 7.36
C ARG A 45 -3.35 9.55 6.74
N ASN A 46 -2.06 9.48 7.02
CA ASN A 46 -1.11 10.52 6.63
C ASN A 46 -0.24 10.06 5.46
N TRP A 47 0.43 11.00 4.83
CA TRP A 47 1.53 10.70 3.91
C TRP A 47 2.61 9.87 4.59
N ILE A 48 3.29 9.07 3.79
CA ILE A 48 4.52 8.38 4.21
C ILE A 48 5.63 9.42 4.36
N GLU A 49 6.36 9.32 5.47
CA GLU A 49 7.60 10.08 5.70
C GLU A 49 8.77 9.10 5.61
N GLU A 50 9.50 9.13 4.50
CA GLU A 50 10.73 8.36 4.29
C GLU A 50 11.72 9.16 3.43
N ASP A 51 13.02 8.94 3.63
CA ASP A 51 14.09 9.73 2.98
C ASP A 51 14.02 9.69 1.45
N ASN A 52 13.48 8.62 0.88
CA ASN A 52 13.40 8.39 -0.56
C ASN A 52 12.01 8.67 -1.14
N PHE A 53 11.14 9.41 -0.45
CA PHE A 53 9.80 9.77 -0.93
C PHE A 53 9.47 11.23 -0.64
N SER A 54 9.13 11.97 -1.68
CA SER A 54 8.53 13.30 -1.57
C SER A 54 7.06 13.21 -2.00
N LYS A 55 6.16 13.64 -1.10
CA LYS A 55 4.73 13.75 -1.42
C LYS A 55 4.47 14.79 -2.52
N GLU A 56 5.29 15.84 -2.59
CA GLU A 56 5.23 16.87 -3.62
C GLU A 56 5.59 16.26 -4.98
N GLU A 57 6.71 15.54 -5.09
CA GLU A 57 7.12 14.85 -6.31
C GLU A 57 6.05 13.85 -6.77
N CYS A 58 5.47 13.09 -5.83
CA CYS A 58 4.39 12.16 -6.09
C CYS A 58 3.14 12.84 -6.66
N VAL A 59 2.71 13.94 -6.05
CA VAL A 59 1.55 14.69 -6.50
C VAL A 59 1.81 15.35 -7.85
N HIS A 60 3.00 15.91 -8.06
CA HIS A 60 3.38 16.51 -9.33
C HIS A 60 3.39 15.49 -10.48
N LEU A 61 3.92 14.30 -10.22
CA LEU A 61 3.94 13.22 -11.18
C LEU A 61 2.52 12.78 -11.57
N LEU A 62 1.64 12.56 -10.58
CA LEU A 62 0.33 11.93 -10.80
C LEU A 62 -0.77 12.91 -11.24
N PHE A 63 -0.71 14.17 -10.79
CA PHE A 63 -1.76 15.17 -10.95
C PHE A 63 -1.32 16.41 -11.77
N GLY A 64 -0.01 16.58 -11.99
CA GLY A 64 0.57 17.67 -12.77
C GLY A 64 1.52 18.58 -11.98
N GLU A 65 2.44 19.24 -12.70
CA GLU A 65 3.58 20.00 -12.14
C GLU A 65 3.22 21.13 -11.14
N TYR A 66 1.98 21.62 -11.15
CA TYR A 66 1.52 22.69 -10.24
C TYR A 66 0.54 22.22 -9.18
N SER A 67 0.26 20.92 -9.08
CA SER A 67 -0.65 20.35 -8.09
C SER A 67 -0.06 20.39 -6.68
N GLN A 68 -0.88 20.74 -5.69
CA GLN A 68 -0.48 20.82 -4.29
C GLN A 68 -0.86 19.53 -3.55
N PRO A 69 -0.01 19.04 -2.63
CA PRO A 69 -0.38 17.96 -1.73
C PRO A 69 -1.49 18.43 -0.79
N ILE A 70 -2.67 17.83 -0.94
CA ILE A 70 -3.86 18.10 -0.15
C ILE A 70 -4.35 16.81 0.51
N ASP A 71 -5.08 16.93 1.62
CA ASP A 71 -5.54 15.76 2.40
C ASP A 71 -6.51 14.86 1.65
N LYS A 72 -7.25 15.42 0.69
CA LYS A 72 -8.22 14.67 -0.13
C LYS A 72 -7.93 14.85 -1.60
N ILE A 73 -7.60 13.75 -2.24
CA ILE A 73 -7.25 13.74 -3.65
C ILE A 73 -8.28 12.91 -4.40
N TYR A 74 -8.69 13.39 -5.58
CA TYR A 74 -9.74 12.74 -6.37
C TYR A 74 -9.18 12.19 -7.67
N SER A 75 -9.66 11.01 -8.07
CA SER A 75 -9.24 10.29 -9.28
C SER A 75 -9.54 11.06 -10.56
N ARG A 76 -10.54 11.96 -10.55
CA ARG A 76 -10.81 12.90 -11.64
C ARG A 76 -9.69 13.91 -11.88
N ASN A 77 -8.85 14.18 -10.88
CA ASN A 77 -7.73 15.12 -11.00
C ASN A 77 -6.45 14.42 -11.49
N LEU A 78 -6.40 13.08 -11.50
CA LEU A 78 -5.27 12.35 -12.08
C LEU A 78 -5.15 12.64 -13.57
N ASN A 79 -3.89 12.69 -14.04
CA ASN A 79 -3.61 12.63 -15.47
C ASN A 79 -4.25 11.37 -16.07
N LEU A 80 -4.68 11.47 -17.32
CA LEU A 80 -5.48 10.44 -17.98
C LEU A 80 -4.80 9.06 -17.92
N ASP A 81 -3.48 9.03 -18.15
CA ASP A 81 -2.66 7.81 -18.16
C ASP A 81 -2.67 7.08 -16.80
N TYR A 82 -2.77 7.82 -15.70
CA TYR A 82 -2.72 7.27 -14.35
C TYR A 82 -4.09 6.88 -13.78
N ARG A 83 -5.20 7.26 -14.42
CA ARG A 83 -6.54 6.85 -13.97
C ARG A 83 -6.74 5.34 -14.08
N PHE A 84 -6.21 4.73 -15.14
CA PHE A 84 -6.22 3.27 -15.27
C PHE A 84 -5.38 2.62 -14.17
N LEU A 85 -4.18 3.14 -13.91
CA LEU A 85 -3.31 2.65 -12.86
C LEU A 85 -3.96 2.75 -11.47
N HIS A 86 -4.61 3.89 -11.17
CA HIS A 86 -5.37 4.06 -9.93
C HIS A 86 -6.42 2.97 -9.78
N ARG A 87 -7.16 2.67 -10.85
CA ARG A 87 -8.18 1.63 -10.81
C ARG A 87 -7.58 0.27 -10.49
N VAL A 88 -6.46 -0.10 -11.14
CA VAL A 88 -5.75 -1.36 -10.86
C VAL A 88 -5.30 -1.42 -9.41
N VAL A 89 -4.66 -0.36 -8.91
CA VAL A 89 -4.16 -0.30 -7.52
C VAL A 89 -5.31 -0.42 -6.52
N ALA A 90 -6.37 0.38 -6.67
CA ALA A 90 -7.50 0.41 -5.73
C ALA A 90 -8.38 -0.87 -5.75
N THR A 91 -8.26 -1.71 -6.77
CA THR A 91 -9.07 -2.94 -6.90
C THR A 91 -8.28 -4.23 -6.69
N HIS A 92 -7.00 -4.27 -7.03
CA HIS A 92 -6.20 -5.50 -7.00
C HIS A 92 -5.02 -5.45 -6.02
N VAL A 93 -4.47 -4.26 -5.72
CA VAL A 93 -3.28 -4.11 -4.88
C VAL A 93 -3.66 -3.70 -3.46
N LEU A 94 -4.42 -2.62 -3.34
CA LEU A 94 -4.95 -2.09 -2.09
C LEU A 94 -6.48 -2.10 -2.16
N PRO A 95 -7.11 -3.30 -2.16
CA PRO A 95 -8.55 -3.41 -2.32
C PRO A 95 -9.26 -2.67 -1.18
N LYS A 96 -10.16 -1.76 -1.55
CA LYS A 96 -11.01 -1.04 -0.60
C LYS A 96 -12.49 -1.25 -0.91
N SER A 97 -13.31 -1.23 0.13
CA SER A 97 -14.76 -1.16 0.00
C SER A 97 -15.22 0.29 -0.14
N GLY A 98 -16.14 0.56 -1.07
CA GLY A 98 -16.72 1.90 -1.26
C GLY A 98 -16.35 2.58 -2.59
N GLY A 99 -16.29 3.91 -2.57
CA GLY A 99 -16.06 4.75 -3.75
C GLY A 99 -14.62 4.66 -4.28
N PHE A 100 -14.47 4.78 -5.60
CA PHE A 100 -13.17 4.86 -6.29
C PHE A 100 -12.92 6.28 -6.82
N ASP A 101 -13.67 7.26 -6.33
CA ASP A 101 -13.53 8.67 -6.61
C ASP A 101 -12.37 9.28 -5.82
N GLU A 102 -12.14 8.84 -4.58
CA GLU A 102 -11.00 9.25 -3.77
C GLU A 102 -9.75 8.41 -4.08
N VAL A 103 -8.60 9.08 -4.15
CA VAL A 103 -7.25 8.48 -4.20
C VAL A 103 -6.64 8.59 -2.81
N THR A 104 -6.40 7.47 -2.15
CA THR A 104 -5.77 7.49 -0.81
C THR A 104 -4.28 7.81 -0.91
N HIS A 105 -3.68 8.30 0.18
CA HIS A 105 -2.22 8.53 0.23
C HIS A 105 -1.42 7.24 -0.08
N MET A 106 -1.89 6.08 0.36
CA MET A 106 -1.26 4.79 0.05
C MET A 106 -1.45 4.36 -1.41
N GLU A 107 -2.61 4.66 -2.01
CA GLU A 107 -2.82 4.44 -3.45
C GLU A 107 -1.86 5.31 -4.26
N ALA A 108 -1.77 6.61 -3.96
CA ALA A 108 -0.84 7.52 -4.62
C ALA A 108 0.63 7.09 -4.43
N TYR A 109 1.03 6.73 -3.20
CA TYR A 109 2.35 6.19 -2.89
C TYR A 109 2.69 4.94 -3.72
N THR A 110 1.74 4.01 -3.82
CA THR A 110 1.92 2.76 -4.58
C THR A 110 2.01 3.03 -6.08
N MET A 111 1.14 3.90 -6.60
CA MET A 111 1.19 4.34 -8.00
C MET A 111 2.54 5.00 -8.33
N PHE A 112 3.03 5.88 -7.46
CA PHE A 112 4.31 6.56 -7.64
C PHE A 112 5.48 5.58 -7.74
N HIS A 113 5.52 4.56 -6.89
CA HIS A 113 6.55 3.52 -6.95
C HIS A 113 6.48 2.68 -8.22
N ILE A 114 5.26 2.33 -8.67
CA ILE A 114 5.06 1.61 -9.93
C ILE A 114 5.58 2.43 -11.12
N VAL A 115 5.23 3.73 -11.16
CA VAL A 115 5.63 4.62 -12.27
C VAL A 115 7.14 4.90 -12.25
N THR A 116 7.74 5.07 -11.07
CA THR A 116 9.18 5.35 -10.91
C THR A 116 10.05 4.09 -10.90
N GLY A 117 9.47 2.89 -10.93
CA GLY A 117 10.19 1.62 -10.84
C GLY A 117 10.86 1.37 -9.50
N ARG A 118 10.43 2.05 -8.42
CA ARG A 118 10.95 1.85 -7.07
C ARG A 118 10.29 0.62 -6.44
N ARG A 119 11.07 -0.24 -5.78
CA ARG A 119 10.57 -1.47 -5.16
C ARG A 119 9.78 -1.16 -3.87
N ILE A 120 8.61 -1.77 -3.72
CA ILE A 120 7.82 -1.78 -2.47
C ILE A 120 7.77 -3.19 -1.91
N ASN A 121 7.76 -3.32 -0.58
CA ASN A 121 7.54 -4.58 0.09
C ASN A 121 6.08 -5.05 -0.04
N ILE A 122 5.79 -5.81 -1.10
CA ILE A 122 4.46 -6.39 -1.37
C ILE A 122 3.95 -7.27 -0.22
N PRO A 123 4.75 -8.18 0.38
CA PRO A 123 4.29 -8.96 1.53
C PRO A 123 3.78 -8.09 2.68
N LEU A 124 4.48 -6.99 2.97
CA LEU A 124 4.06 -6.06 4.02
C LEU A 124 2.76 -5.33 3.66
N LEU A 125 2.61 -4.89 2.41
CA LEU A 125 1.36 -4.29 1.94
C LEU A 125 0.18 -5.25 2.10
N ILE A 126 0.33 -6.52 1.70
CA ILE A 126 -0.71 -7.54 1.88
C ILE A 126 -1.06 -7.68 3.36
N MET A 127 -0.06 -7.84 4.24
CA MET A 127 -0.28 -8.01 5.67
C MET A 127 -1.00 -6.81 6.33
N ASN A 128 -0.74 -5.59 5.88
CA ASN A 128 -1.39 -4.39 6.41
C ASN A 128 -2.83 -4.18 5.90
N HIS A 129 -3.22 -4.89 4.85
CA HIS A 129 -4.56 -4.86 4.26
C HIS A 129 -5.43 -6.08 4.62
N MET A 130 -4.90 -7.07 5.34
CA MET A 130 -5.63 -8.26 5.81
C MET A 130 -6.48 -8.01 7.07
#